data_AF-A0A9W8WCF4-F1
#
_entry.id   AF-A0A9W8WCF4-F1
#
_cell.length_a   1.000
_cell.length_b   1.000
_cell.length_c   1.000
_cell.angle_alpha   90.00
_cell.angle_beta   90.00
_cell.angle_gamma   90.00
#
_symmetry.space_group_name_H-M   'P 1'
#
loop_
_entity.id
_entity.type
_entity.pdbx_description
1 polymer ?
#
loop_
_entity_poly.entity_id
_entity_poly.type
_entity_poly.pdbx_seq_one_letter_code
_entity_poly.pdbx_strand_id
1 'polypeptide(L)'
;MAASVLRMRSMGAARQVRCFSSSPRQYAAAEVKRLGVIGAGQMGLGIALVAAQKAQVPVTLIDTSDKALDKGIAFAEKLLAKDVSKSRITQEQADNARSLLTASTKMEDLSSADMVIEAVPEIPNLKFDIFGKLAQICPKHAILATNTSSISITRIAASTTTDPTDTSASSRVVSTHFMNPVPVQKGVEIISGLQTSQDTLDTAVEFCKKMGKVTSVSADSPGFLANRILMPYINEAIICLETGVGDRDSIDAIMKNGTNVPMGPLQLADFIGLDTCLSIMKVLYEETADSKYRPSVLLKNMVSAGWYGKKSGKGFYDY
;
A
#
# COMPACT_ATOMS: atom_id res chain seq x y z
N MET A 1 19.86 -66.22 13.06
CA MET A 1 18.98 -65.59 12.06
C MET A 1 18.08 -64.59 12.76
N ALA A 2 18.12 -63.33 12.29
CA ALA A 2 17.02 -62.35 12.20
C ALA A 2 16.24 -61.96 13.48
N ALA A 3 15.85 -60.72 13.76
CA ALA A 3 16.03 -59.37 13.21
C ALA A 3 15.61 -58.41 14.36
N SER A 4 16.24 -57.24 14.55
CA SER A 4 15.69 -55.90 14.24
C SER A 4 14.28 -55.67 14.82
N VAL A 5 13.89 -54.62 15.56
CA VAL A 5 13.99 -53.15 15.41
C VAL A 5 13.31 -52.61 16.72
N LEU A 6 13.67 -51.56 17.45
CA LEU A 6 13.41 -50.13 17.17
C LEU A 6 13.93 -49.28 18.34
N ARG A 7 14.90 -48.41 18.04
CA ARG A 7 15.13 -47.16 18.78
C ARG A 7 13.96 -46.23 18.46
N MET A 8 13.15 -45.86 19.45
CA MET A 8 12.29 -44.69 19.32
C MET A 8 13.16 -43.44 19.39
N ARG A 9 13.50 -42.89 18.21
CA ARG A 9 13.89 -41.49 18.08
C ARG A 9 12.60 -40.66 18.15
N SER A 10 12.40 -39.93 19.23
CA SER A 10 11.50 -38.78 19.23
C SER A 10 12.14 -37.68 18.39
N MET A 11 11.84 -37.65 17.08
CA MET A 11 12.11 -36.45 16.28
C MET A 11 11.08 -35.40 16.70
N GLY A 12 11.50 -34.50 17.57
CA GLY A 12 10.79 -33.26 17.83
C GLY A 12 10.65 -32.50 16.51
N ALA A 13 9.42 -32.41 15.99
CA ALA A 13 9.09 -31.43 14.97
C ALA A 13 9.24 -30.05 15.62
N ALA A 14 10.40 -29.42 15.42
CA ALA A 14 10.60 -28.02 15.76
C ALA A 14 9.65 -27.21 14.88
N ARG A 15 8.45 -26.98 15.39
CA ARG A 15 7.48 -26.05 14.83
C ARG A 15 8.20 -24.70 14.83
N GLN A 16 8.58 -24.23 13.65
CA GLN A 16 9.23 -22.94 13.46
C GLN A 16 8.20 -21.85 13.81
N VAL A 17 8.06 -21.58 15.10
CA VAL A 17 7.27 -20.46 15.60
C VAL A 17 8.01 -19.22 15.12
N ARG A 18 7.43 -18.50 14.15
CA ARG A 18 7.90 -17.18 13.77
C ARG A 18 7.70 -16.28 14.99
N CYS A 19 8.74 -16.13 15.81
CA CYS A 19 8.75 -15.18 16.90
C CYS A 19 8.76 -13.77 16.30
N PHE A 20 7.64 -13.08 16.37
CA PHE A 20 7.65 -11.61 16.32
C PHE A 20 8.31 -11.14 17.61
N SER A 21 9.61 -10.86 17.55
CA SER A 21 10.34 -10.21 18.63
C SER A 21 9.75 -8.83 18.88
N SER A 22 9.28 -8.57 20.10
CA SER A 22 8.79 -7.26 20.55
C SER A 22 9.89 -6.25 20.87
N SER A 23 11.16 -6.66 20.80
CA SER A 23 12.29 -5.76 21.01
C SER A 23 12.63 -5.02 19.72
N PRO A 24 12.64 -3.68 19.70
CA PRO A 24 13.13 -2.92 18.55
C PRO A 24 14.63 -3.19 18.40
N ARG A 25 15.01 -3.99 17.41
CA ARG A 25 16.40 -4.03 16.95
C ARG A 25 16.62 -2.76 16.14
N GLN A 26 17.19 -1.74 16.77
CA GLN A 26 17.70 -0.56 16.07
C GLN A 26 19.02 -0.94 15.38
N TYR A 27 18.94 -1.39 14.13
CA TYR A 27 20.03 -1.18 13.19
C TYR A 27 19.87 0.22 12.59
N ALA A 28 20.99 0.86 12.24
CA ALA A 28 20.99 2.26 11.83
C ALA A 28 20.31 2.41 10.46
N ALA A 29 19.03 2.80 10.45
CA ALA A 29 18.30 3.19 9.25
C ALA A 29 19.11 4.23 8.45
N ALA A 30 19.21 4.04 7.13
CA ALA A 30 19.88 4.99 6.26
C ALA A 30 19.06 6.28 6.15
N GLU A 31 19.74 7.42 5.99
CA GLU A 31 19.05 8.68 5.82
C GLU A 31 18.59 8.87 4.37
N VAL A 32 17.29 9.04 4.15
CA VAL A 32 16.71 9.42 2.85
C VAL A 32 16.73 10.94 2.73
N LYS A 33 17.56 11.47 1.81
CA LYS A 33 17.70 12.91 1.56
C LYS A 33 17.01 13.36 0.28
N ARG A 34 16.84 12.46 -0.70
CA ARG A 34 16.18 12.74 -1.97
C ARG A 34 15.18 11.64 -2.30
N LEU A 35 13.93 12.02 -2.57
CA LEU A 35 12.85 11.10 -2.91
C LEU A 35 12.49 11.20 -4.40
N GLY A 36 12.39 10.06 -5.08
CA GLY A 36 11.66 9.95 -6.35
C GLY A 36 10.23 9.49 -6.11
N VAL A 37 9.26 10.02 -6.84
CA VAL A 37 7.89 9.49 -6.85
C VAL A 37 7.46 9.29 -8.30
N ILE A 38 6.99 8.08 -8.63
CA ILE A 38 6.54 7.76 -9.99
C ILE A 38 5.01 7.67 -10.01
N GLY A 39 4.39 8.48 -10.86
CA GLY A 39 2.95 8.67 -10.98
C GLY A 39 2.50 9.99 -10.32
N ALA A 40 1.98 10.91 -11.13
CA ALA A 40 1.41 12.20 -10.69
C ALA A 40 -0.09 12.13 -10.41
N GLY A 41 -0.65 10.93 -10.32
CA GLY A 41 -2.02 10.69 -9.87
C GLY A 41 -2.23 11.06 -8.40
N GLN A 42 -3.45 10.83 -7.90
CA GLN A 42 -3.85 11.20 -6.55
C GLN A 42 -2.93 10.63 -5.44
N MET A 43 -2.50 9.38 -5.57
CA MET A 43 -1.64 8.74 -4.57
C MET A 43 -0.21 9.29 -4.63
N GLY A 44 0.45 9.24 -5.80
CA GLY A 44 1.84 9.68 -5.93
C GLY A 44 2.02 11.16 -5.61
N LEU A 45 1.14 12.04 -6.09
CA LEU A 45 1.18 13.45 -5.70
C LEU A 45 0.97 13.65 -4.19
N GLY A 46 0.05 12.90 -3.58
CA GLY A 46 -0.18 12.94 -2.14
C GLY A 46 1.05 12.51 -1.34
N ILE A 47 1.76 11.48 -1.80
CA ILE A 47 3.02 11.00 -1.21
C ILE A 47 4.10 12.08 -1.36
N ALA A 48 4.28 12.63 -2.56
CA ALA A 48 5.26 13.68 -2.84
C ALA A 48 5.04 14.92 -1.96
N LEU A 49 3.79 15.39 -1.86
CA LEU A 49 3.45 16.56 -1.06
C LEU A 49 3.71 16.33 0.42
N VAL A 50 3.32 15.16 0.96
CA VAL A 50 3.57 14.83 2.38
C VAL A 50 5.08 14.72 2.65
N ALA A 51 5.85 14.13 1.75
CA ALA A 51 7.30 14.04 1.89
C ALA A 51 7.94 15.43 1.92
N ALA A 52 7.57 16.33 1.00
CA ALA A 52 8.06 17.70 0.97
C ALA A 52 7.66 18.49 2.24
N GLN A 53 6.40 18.38 2.69
CA GLN A 53 5.91 19.12 3.85
C GLN A 53 6.45 18.63 5.20
N LYS A 54 6.53 17.30 5.38
CA LYS A 54 6.80 16.68 6.69
C LYS A 54 8.22 16.17 6.80
N ALA A 55 8.72 15.47 5.79
CA ALA A 55 10.09 14.98 5.78
C ALA A 55 11.10 16.04 5.29
N GLN A 56 10.63 17.13 4.65
CA GLN A 56 11.43 18.25 4.17
C GLN A 56 12.60 17.81 3.27
N VAL A 57 12.32 16.87 2.37
CA VAL A 57 13.28 16.37 1.38
C VAL A 57 12.88 16.83 -0.02
N PRO A 58 13.83 17.14 -0.91
CA PRO A 58 13.55 17.31 -2.33
C PRO A 58 12.88 16.07 -2.92
N VAL A 59 11.82 16.30 -3.70
CA VAL A 59 11.05 15.24 -4.37
C VAL A 59 11.03 15.47 -5.88
N THR A 60 11.50 14.48 -6.63
CA THR A 60 11.35 14.43 -8.08
C THR A 60 10.09 13.62 -8.42
N LEU A 61 9.05 14.29 -8.90
CA LEU A 61 7.81 13.68 -9.36
C LEU A 61 7.91 13.33 -10.85
N ILE A 62 7.79 12.04 -11.16
CA ILE A 62 7.88 11.50 -12.52
C ILE A 62 6.50 11.09 -13.02
N ASP A 63 6.14 11.51 -14.23
CA ASP A 63 5.00 10.96 -14.98
C ASP A 63 5.34 10.94 -16.48
N THR A 64 4.59 10.17 -17.25
CA THR A 64 4.78 10.06 -18.71
C THR A 64 4.28 11.28 -19.49
N SER A 65 3.53 12.17 -18.85
CA SER A 65 2.87 13.30 -19.50
C SER A 65 3.08 14.60 -18.74
N ASP A 66 3.60 15.62 -19.42
CA ASP A 66 3.68 16.99 -18.88
C ASP A 66 2.32 17.50 -18.41
N LYS A 67 1.24 17.17 -19.15
CA LYS A 67 -0.13 17.51 -18.76
C LYS A 67 -0.54 16.88 -17.42
N ALA A 68 -0.11 15.64 -17.15
CA ALA A 68 -0.38 14.99 -15.88
C ALA A 68 0.41 15.64 -14.73
N LEU A 69 1.68 16.01 -15.00
CA LEU A 69 2.53 16.73 -14.06
C LEU A 69 1.97 18.12 -13.73
N ASP A 70 1.62 18.92 -14.73
CA ASP A 70 1.03 20.26 -14.55
C ASP A 70 -0.25 20.19 -13.72
N LYS A 71 -1.13 19.23 -14.04
CA LYS A 71 -2.35 19.00 -13.27
C LYS A 71 -2.04 18.59 -11.83
N GLY A 72 -1.03 17.75 -11.63
CA GLY A 72 -0.60 17.32 -10.31
C GLY A 72 -0.07 18.49 -9.48
N ILE A 73 0.85 19.28 -10.04
CA ILE A 73 1.43 20.45 -9.39
C ILE A 73 0.35 21.49 -9.06
N ALA A 74 -0.53 21.81 -10.00
CA ALA A 74 -1.65 22.74 -9.74
C ALA A 74 -2.57 22.23 -8.62
N PHE A 75 -2.79 20.91 -8.53
CA PHE A 75 -3.57 20.33 -7.43
C PHE A 75 -2.82 20.41 -6.09
N ALA A 76 -1.51 20.20 -6.06
CA ALA A 76 -0.71 20.39 -4.85
C ALA A 76 -0.75 21.84 -4.37
N GLU A 77 -0.63 22.82 -5.27
CA GLU A 77 -0.74 24.26 -4.94
C GLU A 77 -2.12 24.57 -4.35
N LYS A 78 -3.19 24.00 -4.90
CA LYS A 78 -4.55 24.12 -4.34
C LYS A 78 -4.67 23.51 -2.94
N LEU A 79 -4.03 22.35 -2.69
CA LEU A 79 -4.02 21.73 -1.37
C LEU A 79 -3.25 22.59 -0.35
N LEU A 80 -2.09 23.10 -0.74
CA LEU A 80 -1.28 24.01 0.07
C LEU A 80 -2.04 25.28 0.42
N ALA A 81 -2.63 25.96 -0.57
CA ALA A 81 -3.44 27.17 -0.36
C ALA A 81 -4.64 26.89 0.56
N LYS A 82 -5.27 25.72 0.44
CA LYS A 82 -6.36 25.30 1.32
C LYS A 82 -5.87 25.13 2.76
N ASP A 83 -4.71 24.51 2.98
CA ASP A 83 -4.16 24.35 4.32
C ASP A 83 -3.72 25.68 4.94
N VAL A 84 -3.18 26.61 4.15
CA VAL A 84 -2.92 28.00 4.58
C VAL A 84 -4.22 28.71 4.97
N SER A 85 -5.26 28.64 4.14
CA SER A 85 -6.57 29.28 4.43
C SER A 85 -7.25 28.75 5.70
N LYS A 86 -6.92 27.51 6.09
CA LYS A 86 -7.41 26.86 7.31
C LYS A 86 -6.45 27.01 8.48
N SER A 87 -5.40 27.83 8.33
CA SER A 87 -4.34 28.06 9.33
C SER A 87 -3.69 26.77 9.83
N ARG A 88 -3.62 25.73 8.98
CA ARG A 88 -2.95 24.46 9.29
C ARG A 88 -1.43 24.56 9.09
N ILE A 89 -1.02 25.41 8.16
CA ILE A 89 0.38 25.75 7.85
C ILE A 89 0.49 27.25 7.55
N THR A 90 1.69 27.82 7.65
CA THR A 90 1.98 29.20 7.22
C THR A 90 2.21 29.27 5.71
N GLN A 91 2.15 30.48 5.13
CA GLN A 91 2.49 30.68 3.72
C GLN A 91 3.95 30.29 3.43
N GLU A 92 4.88 30.65 4.31
CA GLU A 92 6.29 30.26 4.21
C GLU A 92 6.48 28.73 4.18
N GLN A 93 5.75 27.99 5.02
CA GLN A 93 5.78 26.52 5.01
C GLN A 93 5.23 25.95 3.71
N ALA A 94 4.19 26.58 3.14
CA ALA A 94 3.63 26.17 1.85
C ALA A 94 4.62 26.41 0.70
N ASP A 95 5.23 27.59 0.67
CA ASP A 95 6.21 27.98 -0.35
C ASP A 95 7.45 27.08 -0.29
N ASN A 96 7.93 26.76 0.91
CA ASN A 96 9.03 25.82 1.12
C ASN A 96 8.67 24.39 0.67
N ALA A 97 7.47 23.91 0.99
CA ALA A 97 7.05 22.59 0.52
C ALA A 97 6.96 22.53 -1.01
N ARG A 98 6.47 23.61 -1.64
CA ARG A 98 6.37 23.71 -3.10
C ARG A 98 7.73 23.78 -3.79
N SER A 99 8.70 24.47 -3.20
CA SER A 99 10.06 24.61 -3.76
C SER A 99 10.84 23.29 -3.76
N LEU A 100 10.47 22.35 -2.88
CA LEU A 100 11.04 21.00 -2.84
C LEU A 100 10.48 20.06 -3.93
N LEU A 101 9.43 20.44 -4.64
CA LEU A 101 8.81 19.61 -5.69
C LEU A 101 9.33 19.99 -7.08
N THR A 102 9.98 19.02 -7.74
CA THR A 102 10.41 19.12 -9.14
C THR A 102 9.67 18.08 -9.97
N ALA A 103 9.10 18.49 -11.11
CA ALA A 103 8.44 17.59 -12.05
C ALA A 103 9.40 17.21 -13.19
N SER A 104 9.34 15.97 -13.66
CA SER A 104 10.06 15.53 -14.86
C SER A 104 9.34 14.38 -15.55
N THR A 105 9.56 14.24 -16.86
CA THR A 105 9.09 13.09 -17.66
C THR A 105 10.16 12.01 -17.86
N LYS A 106 11.38 12.23 -17.35
CA LYS A 106 12.53 11.35 -17.55
C LYS A 106 12.83 10.56 -16.28
N MET A 107 12.81 9.24 -16.38
CA MET A 107 13.09 8.37 -15.24
C MET A 107 14.57 8.46 -14.81
N GLU A 108 15.46 8.86 -15.72
CA GLU A 108 16.90 9.04 -15.50
C GLU A 108 17.21 10.13 -14.46
N ASP A 109 16.27 11.06 -14.23
CA ASP A 109 16.40 12.09 -13.19
C ASP A 109 16.32 11.51 -11.77
N LEU A 110 15.99 10.21 -11.64
CA LEU A 110 16.03 9.44 -10.39
C LEU A 110 17.40 8.81 -10.09
N SER A 111 18.40 9.02 -10.95
CA SER A 111 19.79 8.51 -10.76
C SER A 111 20.52 9.04 -9.53
N SER A 112 19.93 10.00 -8.81
CA SER A 112 20.45 10.57 -7.56
C SER A 112 19.51 10.37 -6.36
N ALA A 113 18.44 9.59 -6.51
CA ALA A 113 17.47 9.36 -5.44
C ALA A 113 18.02 8.37 -4.39
N ASP A 114 17.69 8.59 -3.12
CA ASP A 114 17.97 7.64 -2.03
C ASP A 114 16.80 6.67 -1.82
N MET A 115 15.59 7.09 -2.22
CA MET A 115 14.40 6.25 -2.22
C MET A 115 13.52 6.65 -3.41
N VAL A 116 12.87 5.68 -4.02
CA VAL A 116 11.84 5.90 -5.05
C VAL A 116 10.55 5.22 -4.59
N ILE A 117 9.41 5.91 -4.67
CA ILE A 117 8.09 5.33 -4.40
C ILE A 117 7.27 5.33 -5.70
N GLU A 118 6.97 4.15 -6.21
CA GLU A 118 6.13 3.92 -7.38
C GLU A 118 4.65 3.90 -6.98
N ALA A 119 3.83 4.74 -7.63
CA ALA A 119 2.40 4.90 -7.40
C ALA A 119 1.61 5.09 -8.72
N VAL A 120 1.94 4.27 -9.72
CA VAL A 120 1.28 4.16 -11.03
C VAL A 120 0.09 3.18 -10.96
N PRO A 121 -0.75 3.07 -12.02
CA PRO A 121 -1.88 2.13 -12.05
C PRO A 121 -1.50 0.69 -11.70
N GLU A 122 -2.45 -0.05 -11.13
CA GLU A 122 -2.27 -1.41 -10.60
C GLU A 122 -2.22 -2.47 -11.73
N ILE A 123 -1.23 -2.34 -12.63
CA ILE A 123 -0.98 -3.25 -13.76
C ILE A 123 0.34 -3.98 -13.49
N PRO A 124 0.35 -5.31 -13.25
CA PRO A 124 1.54 -6.04 -12.84
C PRO A 124 2.74 -5.87 -13.78
N ASN A 125 2.55 -6.09 -15.08
CA ASN A 125 3.64 -6.00 -16.05
C ASN A 125 4.24 -4.58 -16.11
N LEU A 126 3.41 -3.54 -16.03
CA LEU A 126 3.89 -2.16 -15.98
C LEU A 126 4.79 -1.93 -14.76
N LYS A 127 4.39 -2.42 -13.58
CA LYS A 127 5.21 -2.29 -12.37
C LYS A 127 6.50 -3.10 -12.49
N PHE A 128 6.46 -4.32 -13.02
CA PHE A 128 7.66 -5.13 -13.23
C PHE A 128 8.66 -4.42 -14.16
N ASP A 129 8.18 -3.86 -15.27
CA ASP A 129 9.02 -3.11 -16.20
C ASP A 129 9.63 -1.86 -15.55
N ILE A 130 8.86 -1.13 -14.74
CA ILE A 130 9.35 0.03 -13.99
C ILE A 130 10.46 -0.40 -13.02
N PHE A 131 10.26 -1.47 -12.24
CA PHE A 131 11.24 -1.92 -11.26
C PHE A 131 12.51 -2.47 -11.91
N GLY A 132 12.41 -3.16 -13.05
CA GLY A 132 13.56 -3.54 -13.86
C GLY A 132 14.39 -2.33 -14.31
N LYS A 133 13.75 -1.23 -14.75
CA LYS A 133 14.43 0.01 -15.13
C LYS A 133 15.06 0.73 -13.93
N LEU A 134 14.32 0.83 -12.82
CA LEU A 134 14.83 1.46 -11.59
C LEU A 134 16.05 0.75 -11.03
N ALA A 135 16.11 -0.57 -11.15
CA ALA A 135 17.26 -1.36 -10.73
C ALA A 135 18.56 -0.94 -11.46
N GLN A 136 18.44 -0.46 -12.70
CA GLN A 136 19.54 0.02 -13.54
C GLN A 136 19.85 1.51 -13.34
N ILE A 137 18.80 2.35 -13.26
CA ILE A 137 18.92 3.82 -13.22
C ILE A 137 19.36 4.29 -11.83
N CYS A 138 18.75 3.76 -10.77
CA CYS A 138 18.95 4.27 -9.42
C CYS A 138 20.28 3.77 -8.83
N PRO A 139 20.94 4.56 -7.98
CA PRO A 139 22.13 4.14 -7.24
C PRO A 139 21.91 2.81 -6.51
N LYS A 140 22.98 2.04 -6.30
CA LYS A 140 22.89 0.73 -5.62
C LYS A 140 22.38 0.81 -4.18
N HIS A 141 22.52 1.95 -3.52
CA HIS A 141 22.00 2.19 -2.17
C HIS A 141 20.52 2.59 -2.14
N ALA A 142 19.93 2.98 -3.27
CA ALA A 142 18.60 3.55 -3.29
C ALA A 142 17.50 2.50 -3.00
N ILE A 143 16.54 2.81 -2.15
CA ILE A 143 15.40 1.93 -1.89
C ILE A 143 14.36 2.07 -3.01
N LEU A 144 13.84 0.93 -3.48
CA LEU A 144 12.82 0.86 -4.52
C LEU A 144 11.50 0.44 -3.88
N ALA A 145 10.63 1.39 -3.60
CA ALA A 145 9.35 1.17 -2.96
C ALA A 145 8.18 1.23 -3.94
N THR A 146 7.13 0.46 -3.68
CA THR A 146 5.85 0.53 -4.40
C THR A 146 4.69 0.84 -3.43
N ASN A 147 3.67 1.55 -3.89
CA ASN A 147 2.43 1.82 -3.17
C ASN A 147 1.32 0.80 -3.51
N THR A 148 1.65 -0.33 -4.14
CA THR A 148 0.65 -1.35 -4.53
C THR A 148 -0.20 -1.82 -3.35
N SER A 149 -1.47 -2.14 -3.62
CA SER A 149 -2.44 -2.63 -2.61
C SER A 149 -2.66 -4.14 -2.68
N SER A 150 -2.16 -4.80 -3.74
CA SER A 150 -2.52 -6.19 -4.03
C SER A 150 -1.42 -7.02 -4.71
N ILE A 151 -0.46 -6.41 -5.38
CA ILE A 151 0.56 -7.14 -6.15
C ILE A 151 1.66 -7.61 -5.18
N SER A 152 2.04 -8.89 -5.29
CA SER A 152 3.10 -9.47 -4.45
C SER A 152 4.41 -8.70 -4.58
N ILE A 153 4.97 -8.33 -3.43
CA ILE A 153 6.23 -7.60 -3.34
C ILE A 153 7.39 -8.50 -3.75
N THR A 154 7.31 -9.78 -3.44
CA THR A 154 8.28 -10.80 -3.88
C THR A 154 8.35 -10.87 -5.41
N ARG A 155 7.21 -10.79 -6.10
CA ARG A 155 7.15 -10.78 -7.57
C ARG A 155 7.71 -9.49 -8.17
N ILE A 156 7.39 -8.34 -7.57
CA ILE A 156 7.97 -7.04 -7.97
C ILE A 156 9.49 -7.06 -7.77
N ALA A 157 9.96 -7.50 -6.61
CA ALA A 157 11.39 -7.58 -6.31
C ALA A 157 12.14 -8.50 -7.28
N ALA A 158 11.55 -9.64 -7.66
CA ALA A 158 12.15 -10.56 -8.63
C ALA A 158 12.34 -9.94 -10.02
N SER A 159 11.53 -8.94 -10.41
CA SER A 159 11.67 -8.26 -11.71
C SER A 159 12.89 -7.33 -11.82
N THR A 160 13.59 -7.07 -10.71
CA THR A 160 14.78 -6.19 -10.68
C THR A 160 16.07 -6.87 -11.15
N THR A 161 16.05 -8.18 -11.39
CA THR A 161 17.22 -8.97 -11.80
C THR A 161 16.80 -10.08 -12.77
N THR A 162 17.72 -10.46 -13.66
CA THR A 162 17.57 -11.67 -14.48
C THR A 162 18.20 -12.90 -13.82
N ASP A 163 19.06 -12.71 -12.82
CA ASP A 163 19.67 -13.77 -12.03
C ASP A 163 18.97 -13.86 -10.66
N PRO A 164 18.22 -14.94 -10.35
CA PRO A 164 17.48 -15.08 -9.10
C PRO A 164 18.41 -15.20 -7.86
N THR A 165 19.70 -15.44 -8.06
CA THR A 165 20.68 -15.53 -6.97
C THR A 165 21.37 -14.20 -6.66
N ASP A 166 21.32 -13.23 -7.57
CA ASP A 166 21.75 -11.85 -7.32
C ASP A 166 20.67 -11.06 -6.58
N THR A 167 20.85 -10.90 -5.28
CA THR A 167 19.93 -10.16 -4.41
C THR A 167 20.27 -8.67 -4.28
N SER A 168 21.30 -8.17 -4.97
CA SER A 168 21.77 -6.78 -4.81
C SER A 168 20.68 -5.74 -5.14
N ALA A 169 19.82 -6.02 -6.13
CA ALA A 169 18.71 -5.15 -6.50
C ALA A 169 17.38 -5.55 -5.86
N SER A 170 17.11 -6.85 -5.70
CA SER A 170 15.82 -7.31 -5.16
C SER A 170 15.72 -7.11 -3.65
N SER A 171 16.85 -7.09 -2.92
CA SER A 171 16.85 -6.86 -1.47
C SER A 171 16.53 -5.44 -1.04
N ARG A 172 16.66 -4.47 -1.94
CA ARG A 172 16.30 -3.06 -1.72
C ARG A 172 14.88 -2.72 -2.16
N VAL A 173 14.05 -3.73 -2.45
CA VAL A 173 12.63 -3.55 -2.82
C VAL A 173 11.73 -3.74 -1.61
N VAL A 174 10.73 -2.86 -1.46
CA VAL A 174 9.77 -2.89 -0.34
C VAL A 174 8.42 -2.30 -0.79
N SER A 175 7.35 -2.50 -0.02
CA SER A 175 6.12 -1.74 -0.19
C SER A 175 5.97 -0.65 0.86
N THR A 176 5.46 0.50 0.45
CA THR A 176 4.97 1.57 1.32
C THR A 176 3.52 1.86 0.95
N HIS A 177 2.59 1.02 1.41
CA HIS A 177 1.18 1.11 1.08
C HIS A 177 0.50 2.21 1.90
N PHE A 178 0.39 3.39 1.33
CA PHE A 178 -0.28 4.55 1.92
C PHE A 178 -1.80 4.44 1.78
N MET A 179 -2.51 4.93 2.81
CA MET A 179 -3.97 4.96 2.82
C MET A 179 -4.51 6.25 2.18
N ASN A 180 -5.56 6.13 1.39
CA ASN A 180 -6.19 7.27 0.71
C ASN A 180 -7.18 8.01 1.64
N PRO A 181 -7.22 9.35 1.67
CA PRO A 181 -6.27 10.32 1.09
C PRO A 181 -4.96 10.44 1.87
N VAL A 182 -3.84 10.38 1.15
CA VAL A 182 -2.49 10.34 1.75
C VAL A 182 -2.20 11.49 2.71
N PRO A 183 -2.53 12.77 2.44
CA PRO A 183 -2.25 13.86 3.39
C PRO A 183 -3.03 13.77 4.72
N VAL A 184 -4.17 13.07 4.72
CA VAL A 184 -5.08 13.00 5.87
C VAL A 184 -4.88 11.72 6.67
N GLN A 185 -4.71 10.59 5.98
CA GLN A 185 -4.58 9.30 6.64
C GLN A 185 -3.20 9.16 7.29
N LYS A 186 -3.20 8.71 8.55
CA LYS A 186 -1.95 8.52 9.32
C LYS A 186 -1.31 7.17 9.04
N GLY A 187 -2.10 6.14 8.74
CA GLY A 187 -1.60 4.78 8.54
C GLY A 187 -0.82 4.62 7.24
N VAL A 188 0.28 3.88 7.32
CA VAL A 188 1.00 3.32 6.18
C VAL A 188 1.41 1.90 6.54
N GLU A 189 1.24 0.99 5.61
CA GLU A 189 1.69 -0.39 5.76
C GLU A 189 3.01 -0.60 5.02
N ILE A 190 4.01 -1.14 5.70
CA ILE A 190 5.33 -1.44 5.14
C ILE A 190 5.42 -2.96 4.96
N ILE A 191 5.50 -3.42 3.71
CA ILE A 191 5.45 -4.85 3.39
C ILE A 191 6.80 -5.31 2.85
N SER A 192 7.38 -6.33 3.49
CA SER A 192 8.61 -6.97 3.02
C SER A 192 8.30 -8.14 2.09
N GLY A 193 8.91 -8.13 0.91
CA GLY A 193 9.02 -9.29 0.05
C GLY A 193 10.02 -10.30 0.62
N LEU A 194 10.09 -11.50 0.02
CA LEU A 194 11.02 -12.53 0.47
C LEU A 194 12.49 -12.06 0.44
N GLN A 195 12.83 -11.20 -0.52
CA GLN A 195 14.18 -10.71 -0.76
C GLN A 195 14.54 -9.51 0.12
N THR A 196 13.55 -8.75 0.61
CA THR A 196 13.75 -7.45 1.27
C THR A 196 14.70 -7.57 2.46
N SER A 197 15.77 -6.77 2.47
CA SER A 197 16.71 -6.73 3.58
C SER A 197 16.13 -6.01 4.79
N GLN A 198 16.65 -6.32 5.97
CA GLN A 198 16.25 -5.63 7.20
C GLN A 198 16.56 -4.13 7.13
N ASP A 199 17.72 -3.75 6.57
CA ASP A 199 18.11 -2.34 6.43
C ASP A 199 17.12 -1.54 5.54
N THR A 200 16.62 -2.17 4.48
CA THR A 200 15.60 -1.58 3.60
C THR A 200 14.29 -1.36 4.36
N LEU A 201 13.88 -2.36 5.13
CA LEU A 201 12.66 -2.29 5.93
C LEU A 201 12.76 -1.20 7.00
N ASP A 202 13.87 -1.17 7.75
CA ASP A 202 14.10 -0.19 8.82
C ASP A 202 14.16 1.23 8.27
N THR A 203 14.85 1.42 7.14
CA THR A 203 14.91 2.73 6.45
C THR A 203 13.54 3.18 5.95
N ALA A 204 12.75 2.30 5.35
CA ALA A 204 11.40 2.63 4.89
C ALA A 204 10.47 3.00 6.06
N VAL A 205 10.58 2.29 7.19
CA VAL A 205 9.84 2.59 8.42
C VAL A 205 10.22 3.97 8.95
N GLU A 206 11.50 4.27 9.12
CA GLU A 206 11.95 5.56 9.65
C GLU A 206 11.62 6.73 8.72
N PHE A 207 11.75 6.54 7.40
CA PHE A 207 11.35 7.56 6.44
C PHE A 207 9.85 7.85 6.50
N CYS A 208 9.01 6.81 6.57
CA CYS A 208 7.56 6.99 6.71
C CYS A 208 7.17 7.66 8.04
N LYS A 209 7.88 7.38 9.14
CA LYS A 209 7.70 8.12 10.41
C LYS A 209 8.09 9.58 10.27
N LYS A 210 9.18 9.90 9.56
CA LYS A 210 9.60 11.27 9.24
C LYS A 210 8.53 12.01 8.41
N MET A 211 7.79 11.29 7.57
CA MET A 211 6.60 11.79 6.87
C MET A 211 5.36 11.99 7.78
N GLY A 212 5.47 11.75 9.09
CA GLY A 212 4.37 11.86 10.05
C GLY A 212 3.37 10.72 9.98
N LYS A 213 3.77 9.56 9.44
CA LYS A 213 2.92 8.36 9.36
C LYS A 213 3.12 7.42 10.54
N VAL A 214 2.09 6.63 10.81
CA VAL A 214 2.09 5.50 11.73
C VAL A 214 2.30 4.24 10.91
N THR A 215 3.47 3.64 11.04
CA THR A 215 3.89 2.46 10.27
C THR A 215 3.39 1.17 10.91
N SER A 216 2.80 0.29 10.12
CA SER A 216 2.57 -1.12 10.47
C SER A 216 3.40 -2.00 9.55
N VAL A 217 4.06 -3.03 10.06
CA VAL A 217 4.92 -3.91 9.26
C VAL A 217 4.22 -5.25 9.03
N SER A 218 4.26 -5.75 7.80
CA SER A 218 3.75 -7.06 7.44
C SER A 218 4.66 -7.77 6.45
N ALA A 219 4.51 -9.09 6.35
CA ALA A 219 5.16 -9.88 5.31
C ALA A 219 4.28 -9.92 4.04
N ASP A 220 4.92 -10.10 2.89
CA ASP A 220 4.23 -10.28 1.61
C ASP A 220 3.27 -11.48 1.68
N SER A 221 1.98 -11.17 1.60
CA SER A 221 0.86 -12.09 1.77
C SER A 221 -0.36 -11.50 1.08
N PRO A 222 -1.27 -12.30 0.51
CA PRO A 222 -2.44 -11.79 -0.19
C PRO A 222 -3.26 -10.82 0.69
N GLY A 223 -3.44 -9.59 0.21
CA GLY A 223 -4.14 -8.51 0.92
C GLY A 223 -3.38 -7.92 2.13
N PHE A 224 -2.11 -8.26 2.30
CA PHE A 224 -1.23 -7.77 3.35
C PHE A 224 -1.86 -7.90 4.74
N LEU A 225 -1.83 -6.85 5.58
CA LEU A 225 -2.49 -6.82 6.88
C LEU A 225 -3.87 -6.16 6.79
N ALA A 226 -3.94 -4.95 6.21
CA ALA A 226 -5.16 -4.15 6.24
C ALA A 226 -6.29 -4.83 5.44
N ASN A 227 -6.06 -5.17 4.17
CA ASN A 227 -7.09 -5.73 3.31
C ASN A 227 -7.43 -7.18 3.67
N ARG A 228 -6.46 -7.95 4.18
CA ARG A 228 -6.66 -9.31 4.69
C ARG A 228 -7.66 -9.37 5.86
N ILE A 229 -7.78 -8.29 6.63
CA ILE A 229 -8.73 -8.19 7.75
C ILE A 229 -10.01 -7.46 7.31
N LEU A 230 -9.86 -6.30 6.66
CA LEU A 230 -10.97 -5.41 6.33
C LEU A 230 -11.92 -6.01 5.28
N MET A 231 -11.39 -6.63 4.22
CA MET A 231 -12.23 -7.11 3.12
C MET A 231 -13.12 -8.28 3.55
N PRO A 232 -12.63 -9.31 4.29
CA PRO A 232 -13.50 -10.34 4.85
C PRO A 232 -14.54 -9.78 5.82
N TYR A 233 -14.18 -8.78 6.64
CA TYR A 233 -15.14 -8.12 7.53
C TYR A 233 -16.28 -7.45 6.76
N ILE A 234 -15.96 -6.70 5.70
CA ILE A 234 -16.97 -6.11 4.81
C ILE A 234 -17.79 -7.20 4.13
N ASN A 235 -17.13 -8.22 3.56
CA ASN A 235 -17.80 -9.30 2.86
C ASN A 235 -18.76 -10.08 3.78
N GLU A 236 -18.41 -10.27 5.05
CA GLU A 236 -19.29 -10.89 6.05
C GLU A 236 -20.54 -10.04 6.30
N ALA A 237 -20.40 -8.71 6.41
CA ALA A 237 -21.55 -7.81 6.53
C ALA A 237 -22.49 -7.92 5.31
N ILE A 238 -21.92 -8.09 4.11
CA ILE A 238 -22.70 -8.31 2.88
C ILE A 238 -23.40 -9.68 2.92
N ILE A 239 -22.75 -10.73 3.44
CA ILE A 239 -23.36 -12.06 3.62
C ILE A 239 -24.52 -11.99 4.63
N CYS A 240 -24.37 -11.25 5.73
CA CYS A 240 -25.45 -11.03 6.70
C CYS A 240 -26.68 -10.38 6.04
N LEU A 241 -26.45 -9.39 5.16
CA LEU A 241 -27.51 -8.78 4.37
C LEU A 241 -28.13 -9.76 3.37
N GLU A 242 -27.29 -10.49 2.63
CA GLU A 242 -27.69 -11.48 1.61
C GLU A 242 -28.56 -12.61 2.20
N THR A 243 -28.25 -13.04 3.42
CA THR A 243 -28.92 -14.15 4.12
C THR A 243 -30.04 -13.70 5.06
N GLY A 244 -30.31 -12.39 5.14
CA GLY A 244 -31.43 -11.85 5.92
C GLY A 244 -31.22 -11.83 7.44
N VAL A 245 -29.97 -11.84 7.92
CA VAL A 245 -29.65 -11.72 9.36
C VAL A 245 -30.05 -10.35 9.90
N GLY A 246 -29.96 -9.31 9.07
CA GLY A 246 -30.38 -7.96 9.39
C GLY A 246 -30.52 -7.11 8.14
N ASP A 247 -31.30 -6.03 8.24
CA ASP A 247 -31.37 -5.03 7.17
C ASP A 247 -30.09 -4.17 7.10
N ARG A 248 -29.92 -3.46 5.99
CA ARG A 248 -28.75 -2.61 5.70
C ARG A 248 -28.47 -1.61 6.84
N ASP A 249 -29.50 -0.91 7.30
CA ASP A 249 -29.35 0.21 8.24
C ASP A 249 -29.02 -0.34 9.64
N SER A 250 -29.64 -1.45 10.03
CA SER A 250 -29.35 -2.17 11.27
C SER A 250 -27.93 -2.71 11.31
N ILE A 251 -27.43 -3.32 10.22
CA ILE A 251 -26.05 -3.83 10.12
C ILE A 251 -25.04 -2.69 10.29
N ASP A 252 -25.22 -1.57 9.58
CA ASP A 252 -24.30 -0.44 9.70
C ASP A 252 -24.40 0.24 11.07
N ALA A 253 -25.61 0.38 11.62
CA ALA A 253 -25.84 1.01 12.92
C ALA A 253 -25.22 0.20 14.07
N ILE A 254 -25.37 -1.12 14.09
CA ILE A 254 -24.80 -1.94 15.17
C ILE A 254 -23.28 -1.96 15.12
N MET A 255 -22.68 -1.98 13.92
CA MET A 255 -21.23 -1.89 13.83
C MET A 255 -20.75 -0.50 14.26
N LYS A 256 -21.35 0.57 13.73
CA LYS A 256 -20.96 1.94 14.08
C LYS A 256 -21.09 2.23 15.59
N ASN A 257 -22.24 1.93 16.17
CA ASN A 257 -22.54 2.31 17.56
C ASN A 257 -22.12 1.25 18.59
N GLY A 258 -22.12 -0.03 18.20
CA GLY A 258 -21.78 -1.15 19.09
C GLY A 258 -20.28 -1.45 19.15
N THR A 259 -19.53 -1.23 18.05
CA THR A 259 -18.07 -1.45 18.01
C THR A 259 -17.26 -0.15 17.85
N ASN A 260 -17.95 0.99 17.81
CA ASN A 260 -17.37 2.33 17.74
C ASN A 260 -16.48 2.56 16.50
N VAL A 261 -16.78 1.87 15.38
CA VAL A 261 -16.17 2.20 14.09
C VAL A 261 -16.82 3.47 13.51
N PRO A 262 -16.06 4.34 12.82
CA PRO A 262 -16.59 5.63 12.36
C PRO A 262 -17.68 5.52 11.28
N MET A 263 -17.68 4.40 10.56
CA MET A 263 -18.56 4.14 9.42
C MET A 263 -18.92 2.65 9.42
N GLY A 264 -20.20 2.33 9.16
CA GLY A 264 -20.66 0.96 9.02
C GLY A 264 -20.03 0.26 7.80
N PRO A 265 -19.90 -1.07 7.83
CA PRO A 265 -19.20 -1.83 6.79
C PRO A 265 -19.82 -1.70 5.38
N LEU A 266 -21.14 -1.60 5.26
CA LEU A 266 -21.81 -1.50 3.96
C LEU A 266 -21.62 -0.10 3.37
N GLN A 267 -21.81 0.94 4.18
CA GLN A 267 -21.49 2.31 3.77
C GLN A 267 -20.00 2.45 3.43
N LEU A 268 -19.11 1.84 4.21
CA LEU A 268 -17.68 1.86 3.92
C LEU A 268 -17.36 1.20 2.57
N ALA A 269 -18.00 0.06 2.26
CA ALA A 269 -17.86 -0.61 0.97
C ALA A 269 -18.26 0.31 -0.19
N ASP A 270 -19.34 1.07 -0.06
CA ASP A 270 -19.78 2.02 -1.08
C ASP A 270 -18.80 3.18 -1.29
N PHE A 271 -18.08 3.60 -0.24
CA PHE A 271 -17.04 4.62 -0.35
C PHE A 271 -15.73 4.07 -0.96
N ILE A 272 -15.40 2.81 -0.69
CA ILE A 272 -14.24 2.13 -1.31
C ILE A 272 -14.51 1.82 -2.79
N GLY A 273 -15.73 1.42 -3.10
CA GLY A 273 -16.16 0.91 -4.39
C GLY A 273 -16.34 -0.60 -4.37
N LEU A 274 -17.54 -1.07 -4.72
CA LEU A 274 -17.87 -2.50 -4.63
C LEU A 274 -17.07 -3.38 -5.60
N ASP A 275 -16.70 -2.83 -6.76
CA ASP A 275 -15.81 -3.47 -7.72
C ASP A 275 -14.39 -3.66 -7.15
N THR A 276 -13.87 -2.67 -6.43
CA THR A 276 -12.59 -2.77 -5.70
C THR A 276 -12.68 -3.83 -4.61
N CYS A 277 -13.74 -3.81 -3.78
CA CYS A 277 -13.97 -4.82 -2.75
C CYS A 277 -14.02 -6.23 -3.36
N LEU A 278 -14.77 -6.42 -4.44
CA LEU A 278 -14.86 -7.70 -5.14
C LEU A 278 -13.51 -8.14 -5.70
N SER A 279 -12.77 -7.22 -6.34
CA SER A 279 -11.45 -7.51 -6.90
C SER A 279 -10.48 -8.02 -5.81
N ILE A 280 -10.45 -7.36 -4.64
CA ILE A 280 -9.57 -7.78 -3.56
C ILE A 280 -10.01 -9.13 -2.97
N MET A 281 -11.32 -9.36 -2.79
CA MET A 281 -11.83 -10.66 -2.32
C MET A 281 -11.48 -11.80 -3.29
N LYS A 282 -11.51 -11.55 -4.62
CA LYS A 282 -11.04 -12.53 -5.61
C LYS A 282 -9.56 -12.84 -5.47
N VAL A 283 -8.71 -11.82 -5.35
CA VAL A 283 -7.26 -12.01 -5.10
C VAL A 283 -7.02 -12.82 -3.82
N LEU A 284 -7.72 -12.48 -2.73
CA LEU A 284 -7.62 -13.25 -1.48
C LEU A 284 -8.02 -14.72 -1.69
N TYR A 285 -9.13 -14.97 -2.39
CA TYR A 285 -9.59 -16.33 -2.66
C TYR A 285 -8.64 -17.13 -3.55
N GLU A 286 -8.19 -16.54 -4.65
CA GLU A 286 -7.34 -17.20 -5.65
C GLU A 286 -5.94 -17.49 -5.10
N GLU A 287 -5.29 -16.51 -4.47
CA GLU A 287 -3.92 -16.65 -3.98
C GLU A 287 -3.81 -17.50 -2.71
N THR A 288 -4.88 -17.59 -1.91
CA THR A 288 -4.91 -18.47 -0.72
C THR A 288 -5.52 -19.84 -1.01
N ALA A 289 -6.26 -19.97 -2.12
CA ALA A 289 -7.09 -21.13 -2.46
C ALA A 289 -8.05 -21.56 -1.33
N ASP A 290 -8.47 -20.61 -0.48
CA ASP A 290 -9.29 -20.89 0.71
C ASP A 290 -10.70 -20.30 0.58
N SER A 291 -11.70 -21.18 0.60
CA SER A 291 -13.14 -20.84 0.54
C SER A 291 -13.63 -19.90 1.65
N LYS A 292 -12.85 -19.71 2.72
CA LYS A 292 -13.05 -18.63 3.70
C LYS A 292 -13.13 -17.26 3.03
N TYR A 293 -12.36 -17.04 1.96
CA TYR A 293 -12.29 -15.77 1.24
C TYR A 293 -13.23 -15.70 0.04
N ARG A 294 -14.22 -16.59 -0.08
CA ARG A 294 -15.19 -16.53 -1.19
C ARG A 294 -15.95 -15.19 -1.15
N PRO A 295 -16.00 -14.43 -2.26
CA PRO A 295 -16.83 -13.23 -2.31
C PRO A 295 -18.32 -13.59 -2.23
N SER A 296 -19.10 -12.78 -1.52
CA SER A 296 -20.57 -12.84 -1.47
C SER A 296 -21.19 -12.86 -2.87
N VAL A 297 -22.31 -13.56 -3.03
CA VAL A 297 -23.04 -13.58 -4.30
C VAL A 297 -23.71 -12.23 -4.54
N LEU A 298 -24.26 -11.61 -3.49
CA LEU A 298 -24.82 -10.26 -3.56
C LEU A 298 -23.77 -9.24 -4.04
N LEU A 299 -22.55 -9.27 -3.49
CA LEU A 299 -21.47 -8.39 -3.94
C LEU A 299 -21.17 -8.57 -5.45
N LYS A 300 -21.09 -9.82 -5.92
CA LYS A 300 -20.90 -10.11 -7.36
C LYS A 300 -22.03 -9.57 -8.22
N ASN A 301 -23.27 -9.72 -7.77
CA ASN A 301 -24.45 -9.25 -8.50
C ASN A 301 -24.52 -7.73 -8.58
N MET A 302 -24.24 -7.03 -7.47
CA MET A 302 -24.21 -5.56 -7.45
C MET A 302 -23.15 -4.99 -8.38
N VAL A 303 -21.94 -5.57 -8.38
CA VAL A 303 -20.88 -5.20 -9.33
C VAL A 303 -21.29 -5.49 -10.78
N SER A 304 -21.94 -6.63 -11.02
CA SER A 304 -22.44 -6.98 -12.36
C SER A 304 -23.54 -6.04 -12.84
N ALA A 305 -24.32 -5.45 -11.92
CA ALA A 305 -25.34 -4.44 -12.20
C ALA A 305 -24.77 -3.01 -12.37
N GLY A 306 -23.45 -2.83 -12.22
CA GLY A 306 -22.81 -1.51 -12.31
C GLY A 306 -23.03 -0.64 -11.06
N TRP A 307 -23.45 -1.23 -9.95
CA TRP A 307 -23.66 -0.50 -8.68
C TRP A 307 -22.37 -0.54 -7.88
N TYR A 308 -21.48 0.41 -8.14
CA TYR A 308 -20.16 0.50 -7.52
C TYR A 308 -20.11 1.38 -6.27
N GLY A 309 -21.26 1.78 -5.72
CA GLY A 309 -21.34 2.67 -4.57
C GLY A 309 -21.31 4.14 -4.96
N LYS A 310 -20.64 4.96 -4.15
CA LYS A 310 -20.66 6.43 -4.27
C LYS A 310 -20.19 6.92 -5.64
N LYS A 311 -19.24 6.23 -6.27
CA LYS A 311 -18.69 6.63 -7.58
C LYS A 311 -19.64 6.42 -8.76
N SER A 312 -20.66 5.59 -8.59
CA SER A 312 -21.71 5.34 -9.59
C SER A 312 -23.07 5.91 -9.18
N GLY A 313 -23.15 6.65 -8.05
CA GLY A 313 -24.41 7.15 -7.50
C GLY A 313 -25.30 6.09 -6.83
N LYS A 314 -24.87 4.82 -6.82
CA LYS A 314 -25.68 3.69 -6.33
C LYS A 314 -24.82 2.51 -5.90
N GLY A 315 -25.09 1.99 -4.70
CA GLY A 315 -24.52 0.78 -4.12
C GLY A 315 -25.50 0.16 -3.13
N PHE A 316 -25.09 -0.06 -1.87
CA PHE A 316 -26.02 -0.37 -0.78
C PHE A 316 -26.90 0.84 -0.44
N TYR A 317 -26.38 2.04 -0.65
CA TYR A 317 -27.09 3.31 -0.55
C TYR A 317 -27.23 4.00 -1.92
N ASP A 318 -28.18 4.93 -2.00
CA ASP A 318 -28.31 5.86 -3.13
C ASP A 318 -27.58 7.18 -2.79
N TYR A 319 -26.84 7.75 -3.76
CA TYR A 319 -25.95 8.90 -3.57
C TYR A 319 -26.18 10.03 -4.58
#